data_AF-A0A7I8N233-F1
#
_entry.id   AF-A0A7I8N233-F1
#
_cell.length_a   1.000
_cell.length_b   1.000
_cell.length_c   1.000
_cell.angle_alpha   90.00
_cell.angle_beta   90.00
_cell.angle_gamma   90.00
#
_symmetry.space_group_name_H-M   'P 1'
#
loop_
_entity.id
_entity.type
_entity.pdbx_description
1 polymer ?
#
loop_
_entity_poly.entity_id
_entity_poly.type
_entity_poly.pdbx_seq_one_letter_code
_entity_poly.pdbx_strand_id
1 'polypeptide(L)'
;MVEISPTAKPPVCKIMDYGRYKYEQTKKLQEAKKKQATFQVKEIKVRPKTGDHDLQVKIGHIRRFLDKKDKVKVTLMFRGREITLSALGREVLQRIAEETEDVALVEQYPKFEGRTMVMVLAPK
;
A
#
# COMPACT_ATOMS: atom_id res chain seq x y z
N MET A 1 -11.66 -26.84 -34.14
CA MET A 1 -10.18 -26.62 -34.16
C MET A 1 -9.89 -25.38 -33.34
N VAL A 2 -8.87 -25.41 -32.47
CA VAL A 2 -8.46 -24.25 -31.66
C VAL A 2 -7.12 -23.78 -32.21
N GLU A 3 -7.10 -22.57 -32.76
CA GLU A 3 -5.87 -21.92 -33.25
C GLU A 3 -5.13 -21.31 -32.06
N ILE A 4 -3.98 -21.89 -31.70
CA ILE A 4 -3.22 -21.49 -30.50
C ILE A 4 -2.26 -20.33 -30.79
N SER A 5 -1.91 -20.08 -32.06
CA SER A 5 -1.00 -18.99 -32.41
C SER A 5 -1.26 -18.49 -33.85
N PRO A 6 -1.98 -17.37 -34.03
CA PRO A 6 -2.22 -16.79 -35.36
C PRO A 6 -0.96 -16.14 -35.99
N THR A 7 0.13 -16.04 -35.23
CA THR A 7 1.37 -15.34 -35.63
C THR A 7 2.46 -16.24 -36.27
N ALA A 8 2.26 -17.56 -36.37
CA ALA A 8 3.23 -18.47 -36.96
C ALA A 8 2.89 -18.80 -38.44
N LYS A 9 3.89 -18.82 -39.33
CA LYS A 9 3.78 -19.34 -40.71
C LYS A 9 4.47 -20.71 -40.78
N PRO A 10 3.77 -21.84 -41.05
CA PRO A 10 2.32 -22.03 -41.19
C PRO A 10 1.59 -22.12 -39.82
N PRO A 11 0.26 -21.85 -39.77
CA PRO A 11 -0.51 -21.89 -38.53
C PRO A 11 -0.55 -23.29 -37.94
N VAL A 12 -0.16 -23.41 -36.67
CA VAL A 12 -0.12 -24.69 -35.95
C VAL A 12 -1.45 -24.91 -35.26
N CYS A 13 -2.30 -25.74 -35.86
CA CYS A 13 -3.57 -26.17 -35.28
C CYS A 13 -3.33 -27.39 -34.39
N LYS A 14 -3.49 -27.25 -33.08
CA LYS A 14 -3.47 -28.39 -32.14
C LYS A 14 -4.90 -28.80 -31.84
N ILE A 15 -5.23 -30.08 -32.06
CA ILE A 15 -6.53 -30.62 -31.65
C ILE A 15 -6.50 -30.74 -30.13
N MET A 16 -7.18 -29.81 -29.45
CA MET A 16 -7.39 -29.82 -28.01
C MET A 16 -8.83 -29.47 -27.69
N ASP A 17 -9.31 -29.99 -26.55
CA ASP A 17 -10.63 -29.67 -26.05
C ASP A 17 -10.63 -28.25 -25.47
N TYR A 18 -11.29 -27.33 -26.19
CA TYR A 18 -11.32 -25.91 -25.84
C TYR A 18 -11.95 -25.67 -24.45
N GLY A 19 -12.94 -26.47 -24.07
CA GLY A 19 -13.62 -26.36 -22.78
C GLY A 19 -12.67 -26.69 -21.64
N ARG A 20 -11.93 -27.80 -21.77
CA ARG A 20 -10.94 -28.22 -20.78
C ARG A 20 -9.77 -27.24 -20.68
N TYR A 21 -9.27 -26.73 -21.80
CA TYR A 21 -8.18 -25.75 -21.82
C TYR A 21 -8.57 -24.42 -21.16
N LYS A 22 -9.79 -23.91 -21.44
CA LYS A 22 -10.31 -22.68 -20.82
C LYS A 22 -10.49 -22.86 -19.30
N TYR A 23 -10.94 -24.03 -18.86
CA TYR A 23 -11.05 -24.35 -17.44
C TYR A 23 -9.69 -24.38 -16.75
N GLU A 24 -8.69 -25.05 -17.33
CA GLU A 24 -7.33 -25.11 -16.78
C GLU A 24 -6.66 -23.73 -16.72
N GLN A 25 -6.82 -22.90 -17.76
CA GLN A 25 -6.32 -21.52 -17.75
C GLN A 25 -7.02 -20.67 -16.69
N THR A 26 -8.34 -20.81 -16.54
CA THR A 26 -9.09 -20.07 -15.52
C THR A 26 -8.66 -20.48 -14.11
N LYS A 27 -8.46 -21.79 -13.88
CA LYS A 27 -7.98 -22.33 -12.61
C LYS A 27 -6.56 -21.84 -12.31
N LYS A 28 -5.66 -21.87 -13.29
CA LYS A 28 -4.28 -21.35 -13.17
C LYS A 28 -4.26 -19.85 -12.87
N LEU A 29 -5.11 -19.06 -13.52
CA LEU A 29 -5.28 -17.63 -13.25
C LEU A 29 -5.83 -17.36 -11.83
N GLN A 30 -6.80 -18.16 -11.37
CA GLN A 30 -7.33 -18.05 -10.01
C GLN A 30 -6.30 -18.43 -8.95
N GLU A 31 -5.52 -19.50 -9.18
CA GLU A 31 -4.42 -19.89 -8.29
C GLU A 31 -3.33 -18.82 -8.25
N ALA A 32 -2.98 -18.22 -9.40
CA ALA A 32 -2.04 -17.10 -9.46
C ALA A 32 -2.55 -15.87 -8.69
N LYS A 33 -3.83 -15.51 -8.85
CA LYS A 33 -4.46 -14.41 -8.11
C LYS A 33 -4.50 -14.66 -6.59
N LYS A 34 -4.76 -15.90 -6.16
CA LYS A 34 -4.75 -16.27 -4.73
C LYS A 34 -3.35 -16.20 -4.11
N LYS A 35 -2.32 -16.51 -4.90
CA LYS A 35 -0.91 -16.47 -4.45
C LYS A 35 -0.31 -15.07 -4.47
N GLN A 36 -0.98 -14.09 -5.10
CA GLN A 36 -0.52 -12.71 -5.09
C GLN A 36 -0.70 -12.12 -3.68
N ALA A 37 0.42 -11.83 -3.01
CA ALA A 37 0.42 -11.14 -1.74
C ALA A 37 -0.34 -9.81 -1.89
N THR A 38 -1.46 -9.68 -1.18
CA THR A 38 -2.31 -8.49 -1.26
C THR A 38 -1.74 -7.45 -0.30
N PHE A 39 -0.81 -6.63 -0.79
CA PHE A 39 -0.31 -5.47 -0.05
C PHE A 39 -1.44 -4.43 0.02
N GLN A 40 -2.04 -4.22 1.19
CA GLN A 40 -3.05 -3.18 1.34
C GLN A 40 -2.39 -1.90 1.82
N VAL A 41 -2.93 -0.76 1.38
CA VAL A 41 -2.55 0.55 1.91
C VAL A 41 -3.52 0.89 3.03
N LYS A 42 -3.03 0.95 4.27
CA LYS A 42 -3.78 1.36 5.45
C LYS A 42 -3.57 2.83 5.70
N GLU A 43 -4.66 3.59 5.84
CA GLU A 43 -4.57 5.03 6.13
C GLU A 43 -4.78 5.29 7.63
N ILE A 44 -3.87 6.06 8.23
CA ILE A 44 -3.95 6.52 9.62
C ILE A 44 -4.02 8.04 9.64
N LYS A 45 -5.05 8.57 10.30
CA LYS A 45 -5.30 10.00 10.41
C LYS A 45 -4.80 10.56 11.73
N VAL A 46 -3.97 11.59 11.66
CA VAL A 46 -3.37 12.26 12.82
C VAL A 46 -3.79 13.74 12.82
N ARG A 47 -3.89 14.32 14.02
CA ARG A 47 -4.14 15.75 14.21
C ARG A 47 -2.86 16.41 14.74
N PRO A 48 -2.61 17.68 14.42
CA PRO A 48 -1.43 18.38 14.93
C PRO A 48 -1.44 18.57 16.46
N LYS A 49 -2.62 18.54 17.10
CA LYS A 49 -2.78 18.63 18.56
C LYS A 49 -2.99 17.28 19.24
N THR A 50 -2.50 16.20 18.64
CA THR A 50 -2.53 14.87 19.26
C THR A 50 -1.60 14.87 20.48
N GLY A 51 -2.09 14.47 21.65
CA GLY A 51 -1.26 14.30 22.85
C GLY A 51 -0.37 13.05 22.77
N ASP A 52 0.68 12.98 23.60
CA ASP A 52 1.69 11.92 23.55
C ASP A 52 1.10 10.51 23.64
N HIS A 53 0.09 10.30 24.50
CA HIS A 53 -0.56 8.99 24.63
C HIS A 53 -1.29 8.55 23.34
N ASP A 54 -2.02 9.44 22.69
CA ASP A 54 -2.72 9.13 21.42
C ASP A 54 -1.72 8.90 20.27
N LEU A 55 -0.58 9.61 20.28
CA LEU A 55 0.50 9.37 19.34
C LEU A 55 1.09 7.96 19.49
N GLN A 56 1.38 7.55 20.71
CA GLN A 56 1.94 6.23 21.03
C GLN A 56 0.99 5.09 20.61
N VAL A 57 -0.32 5.23 20.87
CA VAL A 57 -1.32 4.26 20.40
C VAL A 57 -1.31 4.14 18.87
N LYS A 58 -1.20 5.26 18.16
CA LYS A 58 -1.13 5.26 16.69
C LYS A 58 0.16 4.64 16.17
N ILE A 59 1.31 4.89 16.81
CA ILE A 59 2.59 4.22 16.49
C ILE A 59 2.44 2.70 16.65
N GLY A 60 1.82 2.24 17.74
CA GLY A 60 1.52 0.82 17.93
C GLY A 60 0.66 0.22 16.82
N HIS A 61 -0.34 0.97 16.32
CA HIS A 61 -1.14 0.55 15.16
C HIS A 61 -0.34 0.53 13.86
N ILE A 62 0.51 1.54 13.62
CA ILE A 62 1.41 1.59 12.46
C ILE A 62 2.31 0.34 12.45
N ARG A 63 2.98 0.03 13.56
CA ARG A 63 3.81 -1.17 13.70
C ARG A 63 3.04 -2.45 13.40
N ARG A 64 1.81 -2.59 13.93
CA ARG A 64 0.94 -3.75 13.65
C ARG A 64 0.55 -3.89 12.18
N PHE A 65 0.43 -2.80 11.42
CA PHE A 65 0.14 -2.87 9.99
C PHE A 65 1.39 -3.21 9.18
N LEU A 66 2.54 -2.63 9.56
CA LEU A 66 3.82 -2.94 8.90
C LEU A 66 4.23 -4.40 9.12
N ASP A 67 3.98 -4.97 10.30
CA ASP A 67 4.20 -6.38 10.59
C ASP A 67 3.40 -7.32 9.65
N LYS A 68 2.19 -6.90 9.27
CA LYS A 68 1.35 -7.60 8.28
C LYS A 68 1.79 -7.39 6.83
N LYS A 69 2.95 -6.75 6.61
CA LYS A 69 3.45 -6.32 5.30
C LYS A 69 2.49 -5.36 4.57
N ASP A 70 1.63 -4.64 5.29
CA ASP A 70 0.81 -3.58 4.70
C ASP A 70 1.60 -2.27 4.63
N LYS A 71 1.34 -1.47 3.60
CA LYS A 71 1.86 -0.10 3.52
C LYS A 71 0.98 0.83 4.36
N VAL A 72 1.58 1.80 5.02
CA VAL A 72 0.84 2.73 5.88
C VAL A 72 0.95 4.16 5.36
N LYS A 73 -0.19 4.75 5.01
CA LYS A 73 -0.31 6.17 4.66
C LYS A 73 -0.71 6.95 5.92
N VAL A 74 0.21 7.75 6.44
CA VAL A 74 -0.05 8.62 7.59
C VAL A 74 -0.46 10.00 7.09
N THR A 75 -1.70 10.39 7.37
CA THR A 75 -2.31 11.63 6.90
C THR A 75 -2.56 12.56 8.10
N LEU A 76 -1.82 13.65 8.17
CA LEU A 76 -2.02 14.71 9.14
C LEU A 76 -2.97 15.76 8.58
N MET A 77 -4.14 15.93 9.22
CA MET A 77 -5.18 16.84 8.74
C MET A 77 -5.17 18.16 9.51
N PHE A 78 -4.89 19.27 8.82
CA PHE A 78 -4.97 20.62 9.37
C PHE A 78 -6.41 21.17 9.23
N ARG A 79 -6.94 21.87 10.24
CA ARG A 79 -8.20 22.62 10.11
C ARG A 79 -7.91 24.11 9.92
N GLY A 80 -8.40 24.68 8.82
CA GLY A 80 -8.41 26.12 8.60
C GLY A 80 -7.01 26.76 8.56
N ARG A 81 -6.75 27.68 9.51
CA ARG A 81 -5.48 28.44 9.61
C ARG A 81 -4.32 27.64 10.23
N GLU A 82 -4.53 26.38 10.59
CA GLU A 82 -3.51 25.52 11.20
C GLU A 82 -2.39 25.11 10.22
N ILE A 83 -2.44 25.52 8.95
CA ILE A 83 -1.29 25.40 8.03
C ILE A 83 -0.04 26.11 8.58
N THR A 84 -0.21 27.14 9.42
CA THR A 84 0.93 27.80 10.09
C THR A 84 1.64 26.87 11.08
N LEU A 85 0.96 25.84 11.60
CA LEU A 85 1.54 24.77 12.43
C LEU A 85 2.15 23.65 11.58
N SER A 86 2.50 23.93 10.32
CA SER A 86 3.19 23.01 9.42
C SER A 86 4.46 22.42 10.03
N ALA A 87 5.23 23.24 10.75
CA ALA A 87 6.45 22.81 11.44
C ALA A 87 6.17 21.74 12.49
N LEU A 88 5.15 21.95 13.34
CA LEU A 88 4.73 20.96 14.34
C LEU A 88 4.22 19.67 13.70
N GLY A 89 3.43 19.78 12.62
CA GLY A 89 2.97 18.60 11.87
C GLY A 89 4.14 17.78 11.30
N ARG A 90 5.18 18.46 10.80
CA ARG A 90 6.39 17.81 10.30
C ARG A 90 7.19 17.14 11.41
N GLU A 91 7.32 17.78 12.57
CA GLU A 91 7.98 17.20 13.75
C GLU A 91 7.27 15.94 14.24
N VAL A 92 5.94 15.94 14.28
CA VAL A 92 5.15 14.74 14.64
C VAL A 92 5.38 13.60 13.65
N LEU A 93 5.37 13.88 12.34
CA LEU A 93 5.64 12.86 11.33
C LEU A 93 7.08 12.35 11.37
N GLN A 94 8.04 13.23 11.65
CA GLN A 94 9.44 12.86 11.83
C GLN A 94 9.60 11.94 13.05
N ARG A 95 9.00 12.28 14.19
CA ARG A 95 8.97 11.41 15.38
C ARG A 95 8.38 10.03 15.08
N ILE A 96 7.29 9.97 14.31
CA ILE A 96 6.70 8.69 13.88
C ILE A 96 7.68 7.90 13.00
N ALA A 97 8.40 8.57 12.09
CA ALA A 97 9.38 7.93 11.23
C ALA A 97 10.58 7.39 12.03
N GLU A 98 11.09 8.15 13.00
CA GLU A 98 12.18 7.74 13.89
C GLU A 98 11.78 6.55 14.77
N GLU A 99 10.59 6.60 15.39
CA GLU A 99 10.07 5.51 16.22
C GLU A 99 9.72 4.25 15.42
N THR A 100 9.56 4.34 14.10
CA THR A 100 9.25 3.20 13.24
C THR A 100 10.40 2.82 12.30
N GLU A 101 11.58 3.41 12.47
CA GLU A 101 12.75 3.16 11.62
C GLU A 101 13.20 1.69 11.68
N ASP A 102 12.93 0.99 12.78
CA ASP A 102 13.26 -0.41 12.97
C ASP A 102 12.47 -1.34 12.03
N VAL A 103 11.18 -1.06 11.82
CA VAL A 103 10.25 -1.90 11.04
C VAL A 103 9.81 -1.30 9.70
N ALA A 104 10.06 -0.01 9.47
CA ALA A 104 9.56 0.73 8.32
C ALA A 104 10.67 1.38 7.49
N LEU A 105 10.40 1.58 6.21
CA LEU A 105 11.16 2.43 5.30
C LEU A 105 10.26 3.54 4.80
N VAL A 106 10.74 4.78 4.84
CA VAL A 106 9.98 5.95 4.35
C VAL A 106 10.01 5.95 2.82
N GLU A 107 8.93 5.48 2.18
CA GLU A 107 8.76 5.55 0.73
C GLU A 107 8.49 6.98 0.25
N GLN A 108 7.68 7.72 1.02
CA GLN A 108 7.32 9.10 0.69
C GLN A 108 7.49 9.97 1.92
N TYR A 109 8.43 10.90 1.84
CA TYR A 109 8.64 11.93 2.84
C TYR A 109 7.41 12.84 3.01
N PRO A 110 7.24 13.47 4.19
CA PRO A 110 6.12 14.36 4.48
C PRO A 110 5.92 15.42 3.39
N LYS A 111 4.81 15.31 2.65
CA LYS A 111 4.45 16.24 1.58
C LYS A 111 3.08 16.86 1.86
N PHE A 112 2.92 18.13 1.52
CA PHE A 112 1.63 18.79 1.53
C PHE A 112 0.76 18.33 0.35
N GLU A 113 -0.39 17.74 0.66
CA GLU A 113 -1.51 17.50 -0.24
C GLU A 113 -2.67 18.41 0.18
N GLY A 114 -2.65 19.66 -0.30
CA GLY A 114 -3.66 20.68 -0.03
C GLY A 114 -3.72 21.08 1.46
N ARG A 115 -4.77 20.65 2.16
CA ARG A 115 -4.99 20.90 3.60
C ARG A 115 -4.47 19.77 4.50
N THR A 116 -3.76 18.81 3.92
CA THR A 116 -3.22 17.65 4.64
C THR A 116 -1.74 17.50 4.37
N MET A 117 -1.00 16.96 5.32
CA MET A 117 0.37 16.51 5.12
C MET A 117 0.39 15.00 5.19
N VAL A 118 1.01 14.37 4.21
CA VAL A 118 0.96 12.93 4.00
C VAL A 118 2.37 12.38 3.99
N MET A 119 2.55 11.24 4.65
CA MET A 119 3.76 10.43 4.63
C MET A 119 3.38 8.98 4.34
N VAL A 120 4.20 8.25 3.57
CA VAL A 120 3.97 6.83 3.30
C VAL A 120 5.14 6.01 3.84
N LEU A 121 4.81 5.03 4.66
CA LEU A 121 5.71 4.06 5.24
C LEU A 121 5.49 2.70 4.58
N ALA A 122 6.57 2.10 4.10
CA ALA A 122 6.60 0.72 3.65
C ALA A 122 7.17 -0.18 4.74
N PRO A 123 6.70 -1.43 4.86
CA PRO A 123 7.35 -2.40 5.72
C PRO A 123 8.75 -2.73 5.18
N LYS A 124 9.74 -2.81 6.07
CA LYS A 124 11.05 -3.40 5.74
C LYS A 124 10.91 -4.91 5.49
#